data_AF-A0A662GG21-F1
#
_entry.id   AF-A0A662GG21-F1
#
_cell.length_a   1.000
_cell.length_b   1.000
_cell.length_c   1.000
_cell.angle_alpha   90.00
_cell.angle_beta   90.00
_cell.angle_gamma   90.00
#
_symmetry.space_group_name_H-M   'P 1'
#
loop_
_entity.id
_entity.type
_entity.pdbx_description
1 polymer ?
#
loop_
_entity_poly.entity_id
_entity_poly.type
_entity_poly.pdbx_seq_one_letter_code
_entity_poly.pdbx_strand_id
1 'polypeptide(L)'
;MSEVILNVSSIFYLGFFMVMSLLTLREKDELKELKEYAVRADALRRQIGEILKTLKELYGGDINLKFLVERLVEKYSPPRVEGEEVKLAAGSLMEYTEVLEKNLKELTGKVKLLENITLNLKSLERNVEELKKWRALLKDISEFKYVEASRALEKYERLVRSSPTLSLEELASDLAILNDEFRYQIRTCKNVFFKKLKEVRDELESTVKLLSKARHLALMEEKSRVDSISEKLKEIDKNLEYALKNAPNYQINLNELYKEIVEYGEELKKISSKSLSEEELEVLKQFHRLASAYGSKTVQFYGVVEYISRRTGYPIEDVQKILYKLNKRNIINLSVKLA
;
A
#
# COMPACT_ATOMS: atom_id res chain seq x y z
N MET A 1 -104.50 -18.34 -29.50
CA MET A 1 -103.60 -17.25 -29.04
C MET A 1 -103.19 -17.50 -27.58
N SER A 2 -102.46 -18.58 -27.28
CA SER A 2 -102.04 -18.88 -25.90
C SER A 2 -100.68 -19.58 -25.76
N GLU A 3 -99.85 -19.65 -26.81
CA GLU A 3 -98.53 -20.33 -26.73
C GLU A 3 -97.32 -19.42 -26.90
N VAL A 4 -97.49 -18.11 -27.13
CA VAL A 4 -96.36 -17.19 -27.36
C VAL A 4 -95.89 -16.50 -26.08
N ILE A 5 -96.64 -16.54 -24.98
CA ILE A 5 -96.32 -15.80 -23.73
C ILE A 5 -95.45 -16.62 -22.76
N LEU A 6 -95.45 -17.95 -22.86
CA LEU A 6 -94.66 -18.83 -21.97
C LEU A 6 -93.17 -18.96 -22.36
N ASN A 7 -92.80 -18.60 -23.59
CA ASN A 7 -91.42 -18.74 -24.07
C ASN A 7 -90.55 -17.48 -23.84
N VAL A 8 -91.16 -16.31 -23.63
CA VAL A 8 -90.43 -15.08 -23.32
C VAL A 8 -89.94 -15.09 -21.86
N SER A 9 -90.73 -15.62 -20.92
CA SER A 9 -90.32 -15.68 -19.50
C SER A 9 -89.16 -16.66 -19.25
N SER A 10 -89.10 -17.81 -19.94
CA SER A 10 -87.99 -18.77 -19.76
C SER A 10 -86.66 -18.27 -20.32
N ILE A 11 -86.66 -17.52 -21.43
CA ILE A 11 -85.43 -16.93 -22.01
C ILE A 11 -84.90 -15.79 -21.14
N PHE A 12 -85.77 -14.97 -20.56
CA PHE A 12 -85.37 -13.94 -19.60
C PHE A 12 -84.83 -14.52 -18.28
N TYR A 13 -85.41 -15.62 -17.77
CA TYR A 13 -84.89 -16.29 -16.57
C TYR A 13 -83.55 -17.00 -16.81
N LEU A 14 -83.36 -17.65 -17.97
CA LEU A 14 -82.07 -18.26 -18.36
C LEU A 14 -80.98 -17.21 -18.60
N GLY A 15 -81.30 -16.08 -19.27
CA GLY A 15 -80.38 -14.96 -19.45
C GLY A 15 -80.00 -14.30 -18.13
N PHE A 16 -80.94 -14.11 -17.21
CA PHE A 16 -80.68 -13.57 -15.88
C PHE A 16 -79.85 -14.53 -15.01
N PHE A 17 -80.12 -15.85 -15.03
CA PHE A 17 -79.31 -16.84 -14.32
C PHE A 17 -77.89 -16.96 -14.89
N MET A 18 -77.73 -16.88 -16.21
CA MET A 18 -76.42 -16.91 -16.86
C MET A 18 -75.60 -15.65 -16.54
N VAL A 19 -76.22 -14.47 -16.59
CA VAL A 19 -75.60 -13.19 -16.19
C VAL A 19 -75.25 -13.18 -14.70
N MET A 20 -76.14 -13.66 -13.82
CA MET A 20 -75.86 -13.81 -12.38
C MET A 20 -74.79 -14.86 -12.10
N SER A 21 -74.72 -15.95 -12.87
CA SER A 21 -73.64 -16.95 -12.75
C SER A 21 -72.29 -16.40 -13.23
N LEU A 22 -72.27 -15.61 -14.30
CA LEU A 22 -71.07 -14.95 -14.81
C LEU A 22 -70.59 -13.83 -13.88
N LEU A 23 -71.51 -13.08 -13.27
CA LEU A 23 -71.20 -12.10 -12.23
C LEU A 23 -70.61 -12.77 -11.00
N THR A 24 -71.21 -13.87 -10.52
CA THR A 24 -70.70 -14.60 -9.34
C THR A 24 -69.40 -15.37 -9.59
N LEU A 25 -69.13 -15.81 -10.82
CA LEU A 25 -67.82 -16.36 -11.23
C LEU A 25 -66.75 -15.28 -11.27
N ARG A 26 -67.07 -14.13 -11.88
CA ARG A 26 -66.17 -12.97 -11.96
C ARG A 26 -65.84 -12.40 -10.58
N GLU A 27 -66.82 -12.30 -9.68
CA GLU A 27 -66.61 -11.90 -8.29
C GLU A 27 -65.72 -12.89 -7.52
N LYS A 28 -65.84 -14.20 -7.79
CA LYS A 28 -64.97 -15.22 -7.17
C LYS A 28 -63.53 -15.14 -7.66
N ASP A 29 -63.31 -14.84 -8.93
CA ASP A 29 -61.97 -14.65 -9.50
C ASP A 29 -61.31 -13.36 -8.98
N GLU A 30 -62.05 -12.24 -8.91
CA GLU A 30 -61.59 -10.98 -8.32
C GLU A 30 -61.25 -11.12 -6.82
N LEU A 31 -62.04 -11.88 -6.06
CA LEU A 31 -61.75 -12.22 -4.66
C LEU A 31 -60.50 -13.10 -4.50
N LYS A 32 -60.24 -13.98 -5.47
CA LYS A 32 -59.05 -14.84 -5.47
C LYS A 32 -57.79 -14.03 -5.78
N GLU A 33 -57.84 -13.15 -6.78
CA GLU A 33 -56.76 -12.21 -7.09
C GLU A 33 -56.44 -11.29 -5.91
N LEU A 34 -57.47 -10.72 -5.28
CA LEU A 34 -57.34 -9.92 -4.05
C LEU A 34 -56.64 -10.68 -2.93
N LYS A 35 -56.99 -11.96 -2.73
CA LYS A 35 -56.34 -12.82 -1.74
C LYS A 35 -54.87 -13.07 -2.08
N GLU A 36 -54.54 -13.27 -3.34
CA GLU A 36 -53.15 -13.45 -3.80
C GLU A 36 -52.31 -12.19 -3.59
N TYR A 37 -52.83 -11.01 -3.94
CA TYR A 37 -52.16 -9.73 -3.66
C TYR A 37 -52.00 -9.47 -2.16
N ALA A 38 -52.98 -9.83 -1.32
CA ALA A 38 -52.89 -9.67 0.13
C ALA A 38 -51.78 -10.56 0.74
N VAL A 39 -51.71 -11.82 0.31
CA VAL A 39 -50.64 -12.75 0.73
C VAL A 39 -49.27 -12.26 0.27
N ARG A 40 -49.16 -11.77 -0.97
CA ARG A 40 -47.91 -11.24 -1.53
C ARG A 40 -47.47 -9.95 -0.82
N ALA A 41 -48.39 -9.04 -0.55
CA ALA A 41 -48.11 -7.81 0.21
C ALA A 41 -47.58 -8.12 1.61
N ASP A 42 -48.19 -9.07 2.32
CA ASP A 42 -47.74 -9.47 3.66
C ASP A 42 -46.34 -10.12 3.61
N ALA A 43 -46.09 -10.99 2.63
CA ALA A 43 -44.78 -11.59 2.41
C ALA A 43 -43.69 -10.55 2.14
N LEU A 44 -43.94 -9.60 1.23
CA LEU A 44 -43.00 -8.52 0.90
C LEU A 44 -42.75 -7.61 2.11
N ARG A 45 -43.79 -7.26 2.87
CA ARG A 45 -43.68 -6.46 4.08
C ARG A 45 -42.81 -7.15 5.13
N ARG A 46 -43.00 -8.46 5.36
CA ARG A 46 -42.16 -9.24 6.26
C ARG A 46 -40.71 -9.27 5.80
N GLN A 47 -40.48 -9.54 4.51
CA GLN A 47 -39.14 -9.60 3.93
C GLN A 47 -38.40 -8.25 4.07
N ILE A 48 -39.05 -7.14 3.74
CA ILE A 48 -38.47 -5.79 3.93
C ILE A 48 -38.18 -5.55 5.42
N GLY A 49 -39.11 -5.90 6.30
CA GLY A 49 -38.92 -5.77 7.75
C GLY A 49 -37.73 -6.56 8.29
N GLU A 50 -37.55 -7.80 7.83
CA GLU A 50 -36.41 -8.66 8.20
C GLU A 50 -35.08 -8.09 7.71
N ILE A 51 -35.02 -7.60 6.46
CA ILE A 51 -33.82 -6.94 5.92
C ILE A 51 -33.46 -5.72 6.77
N LEU A 52 -34.42 -4.84 7.04
CA LEU A 52 -34.20 -3.62 7.82
C LEU A 52 -33.76 -3.93 9.27
N LYS A 53 -34.34 -4.96 9.88
CA LYS A 53 -33.93 -5.44 11.21
C LYS A 53 -32.49 -5.95 11.19
N THR A 54 -32.14 -6.79 10.21
CA THR A 54 -30.79 -7.33 10.04
C THR A 54 -29.77 -6.21 9.83
N LEU A 55 -30.10 -5.20 9.02
CA LEU A 55 -29.24 -4.03 8.81
C LEU A 55 -28.98 -3.25 10.11
N LYS A 56 -30.02 -3.03 10.92
CA LYS A 56 -29.87 -2.39 12.24
C LYS A 56 -29.00 -3.19 13.19
N GLU A 57 -29.18 -4.51 13.23
CA GLU A 57 -28.40 -5.40 14.10
C GLU A 57 -26.92 -5.44 13.70
N LEU A 58 -26.62 -5.51 12.40
CA LEU A 58 -25.24 -5.62 11.91
C LEU A 58 -24.47 -4.29 11.91
N TYR A 59 -25.14 -3.18 11.59
CA TYR A 59 -24.48 -1.91 11.31
C TYR A 59 -24.92 -0.75 12.22
N GLY A 60 -25.95 -0.95 13.05
CA GLY A 60 -26.44 0.09 13.96
C GLY A 60 -25.46 0.50 15.06
N GLY A 61 -24.42 -0.31 15.31
CA GLY A 61 -23.33 0.01 16.22
C GLY A 61 -22.13 0.72 15.59
N ASP A 62 -22.03 0.76 14.25
CA ASP A 62 -20.91 1.39 13.56
C ASP A 62 -21.14 2.90 13.41
N ILE A 63 -20.25 3.73 13.97
CA ILE A 63 -20.38 5.19 13.97
C ILE A 63 -20.45 5.77 12.55
N ASN A 64 -19.77 5.14 11.58
CA ASN A 64 -19.73 5.61 10.19
C ASN A 64 -20.97 5.18 9.39
N LEU A 65 -21.64 4.09 9.79
CA LEU A 65 -22.74 3.50 9.02
C LEU A 65 -24.11 3.67 9.68
N LYS A 66 -24.17 3.92 10.98
CA LYS A 66 -25.41 4.02 11.75
C LYS A 66 -26.42 4.99 11.14
N PHE A 67 -25.98 6.22 10.83
CA PHE A 67 -26.87 7.25 10.26
C PHE A 67 -27.37 6.89 8.86
N LEU A 68 -26.56 6.17 8.06
CA LEU A 68 -26.97 5.68 6.74
C LEU A 68 -28.02 4.58 6.87
N VAL A 69 -27.82 3.68 7.83
CA VAL A 69 -28.73 2.57 8.13
C VAL A 69 -30.06 3.10 8.67
N GLU A 70 -30.03 4.11 9.54
CA GLU A 70 -31.23 4.78 10.06
C GLU A 70 -32.04 5.43 8.92
N ARG A 71 -31.39 6.16 8.00
CA ARG A 71 -32.05 6.73 6.81
C ARG A 71 -32.65 5.68 5.88
N LEU A 72 -31.97 4.54 5.69
CA LEU A 72 -32.52 3.42 4.92
C LEU A 72 -33.75 2.84 5.59
N VAL A 73 -33.74 2.70 6.92
CA VAL A 73 -34.89 2.20 7.67
C VAL A 73 -36.06 3.16 7.58
N GLU A 74 -35.84 4.46 7.74
CA GLU A 74 -36.91 5.47 7.62
C GLU A 74 -37.51 5.47 6.21
N LYS A 75 -36.68 5.44 5.17
CA LYS A 75 -37.11 5.53 3.78
C LYS A 75 -37.88 4.29 3.31
N TYR A 76 -37.44 3.10 3.71
CA TYR A 76 -37.98 1.83 3.20
C TYR A 76 -38.90 1.10 4.20
N SER A 77 -39.21 1.72 5.34
CA SER A 77 -40.21 1.17 6.27
C SER A 77 -41.55 0.99 5.55
N PRO A 78 -42.14 -0.22 5.58
CA PRO A 78 -43.43 -0.46 4.94
C PRO A 78 -44.49 0.53 5.47
N PRO A 79 -45.28 1.18 4.60
CA PRO A 79 -46.32 2.11 5.04
C PRO A 79 -47.27 1.42 6.01
N ARG A 80 -47.64 2.11 7.09
CA ARG A 80 -48.70 1.64 7.98
C ARG A 80 -50.01 1.75 7.23
N VAL A 81 -50.70 0.63 7.12
CA VAL A 81 -52.01 0.58 6.51
C VAL A 81 -53.03 0.96 7.59
N GLU A 82 -53.51 2.21 7.59
CA GLU A 82 -54.57 2.66 8.50
C GLU A 82 -55.94 2.17 7.99
N GLY A 83 -56.80 1.77 8.93
CA GLY A 83 -57.88 0.79 8.74
C GLY A 83 -59.10 1.21 7.89
N GLU A 84 -59.04 2.31 7.15
CA GLU A 84 -60.16 2.80 6.32
C GLU A 84 -59.91 2.72 4.81
N GLU A 85 -58.65 2.80 4.32
CA GLU A 85 -58.34 2.74 2.88
C GLU A 85 -58.22 1.30 2.33
N VAL A 86 -58.14 0.29 3.20
CA VAL A 86 -58.15 -1.15 2.81
C VAL A 86 -59.53 -1.61 2.34
N LYS A 87 -60.59 -0.82 2.62
CA LYS A 87 -61.97 -1.22 2.37
C LYS A 87 -62.45 -0.91 0.95
N LEU A 88 -61.69 -0.16 0.15
CA LEU A 88 -62.07 0.23 -1.20
C LEU A 88 -60.96 -0.10 -2.20
N ALA A 89 -61.19 -1.19 -2.94
CA ALA A 89 -60.57 -1.59 -4.22
C ALA A 89 -59.34 -2.51 -4.23
N ALA A 90 -59.39 -3.49 -5.13
CA ALA A 90 -58.27 -4.30 -5.60
C ALA A 90 -57.14 -3.48 -6.23
N GLY A 91 -57.46 -2.33 -6.81
CA GLY A 91 -56.47 -1.39 -7.36
C GLY A 91 -55.50 -0.89 -6.29
N SER A 92 -55.98 -0.52 -5.10
CA SER A 92 -55.15 -0.03 -4.01
C SER A 92 -54.21 -1.10 -3.44
N LEU A 93 -54.63 -2.36 -3.45
CA LEU A 93 -53.80 -3.48 -3.00
C LEU A 93 -52.73 -3.86 -4.05
N MET A 94 -53.08 -3.83 -5.33
CA MET A 94 -52.15 -4.03 -6.43
C MET A 94 -51.07 -2.93 -6.46
N GLU A 95 -51.48 -1.66 -6.40
CA GLU A 95 -50.57 -0.50 -6.31
C GLU A 95 -49.66 -0.60 -5.07
N TYR A 96 -50.20 -1.00 -3.92
CA TYR A 96 -49.41 -1.24 -2.72
C TYR A 96 -48.38 -2.35 -2.90
N THR A 97 -48.75 -3.47 -3.54
CA THR A 97 -47.79 -4.54 -3.85
C THR A 97 -46.68 -4.07 -4.81
N GLU A 98 -47.01 -3.31 -5.86
CA GLU A 98 -46.01 -2.78 -6.79
C GLU A 98 -45.01 -1.83 -6.09
N VAL A 99 -45.50 -0.98 -5.18
CA VAL A 99 -44.65 -0.11 -4.35
C VAL A 99 -43.73 -0.94 -3.46
N LEU A 100 -44.23 -1.99 -2.81
CA LEU A 100 -43.41 -2.88 -1.99
C LEU A 100 -42.35 -3.62 -2.81
N GLU A 101 -42.69 -4.10 -4.01
CA GLU A 101 -41.72 -4.76 -4.89
C GLU A 101 -40.61 -3.81 -5.35
N LYS A 102 -41.00 -2.58 -5.74
CA LYS A 102 -40.03 -1.53 -6.09
C LYS A 102 -39.12 -1.22 -4.90
N ASN A 103 -39.69 -1.04 -3.71
CA ASN A 103 -38.94 -0.78 -2.49
C ASN A 103 -37.99 -1.92 -2.15
N LEU A 104 -38.43 -3.19 -2.27
CA LEU A 104 -37.59 -4.36 -2.03
C LEU A 104 -36.41 -4.40 -3.03
N LYS A 105 -36.66 -4.13 -4.30
CA LYS A 105 -35.63 -4.10 -5.35
C LYS A 105 -34.59 -3.00 -5.08
N GLU A 106 -35.04 -1.79 -4.76
CA GLU A 106 -34.17 -0.68 -4.41
C GLU A 106 -33.37 -0.96 -3.12
N LEU A 107 -34.04 -1.44 -2.07
CA LEU A 107 -33.42 -1.79 -0.80
C LEU A 107 -32.34 -2.85 -0.98
N THR A 108 -32.60 -3.89 -1.78
CA THR A 108 -31.61 -4.91 -2.11
C THR A 108 -30.37 -4.31 -2.81
N GLY A 109 -30.57 -3.33 -3.69
CA GLY A 109 -29.48 -2.59 -4.31
C GLY A 109 -28.66 -1.79 -3.29
N LYS A 110 -29.33 -1.11 -2.35
CA LYS A 110 -28.66 -0.35 -1.27
C LYS A 110 -27.91 -1.25 -0.30
N VAL A 111 -28.44 -2.42 0.03
CA VAL A 111 -27.76 -3.44 0.86
C VAL A 111 -26.43 -3.84 0.24
N LYS A 112 -26.42 -4.19 -1.05
CA LYS A 112 -25.18 -4.54 -1.78
C LYS A 112 -24.17 -3.39 -1.77
N LEU A 113 -24.64 -2.16 -1.91
CA LEU A 113 -23.78 -0.99 -1.86
C LEU A 113 -23.20 -0.76 -0.46
N LEU A 114 -23.98 -1.00 0.60
CA LEU A 114 -23.53 -0.95 1.99
C LEU A 114 -22.48 -2.03 2.30
N GLU A 115 -22.66 -3.26 1.79
CA GLU A 115 -21.67 -4.33 1.88
C GLU A 115 -20.34 -3.91 1.23
N ASN A 116 -20.41 -3.33 0.03
CA ASN A 116 -19.24 -2.81 -0.67
C ASN A 116 -18.55 -1.67 0.11
N ILE A 117 -19.31 -0.73 0.67
CA ILE A 117 -18.80 0.33 1.57
C ILE A 117 -18.05 -0.28 2.74
N THR A 118 -18.63 -1.30 3.40
CA THR A 118 -18.03 -1.96 4.55
C THR A 118 -16.69 -2.61 4.20
N LEU A 119 -16.61 -3.28 3.04
CA LEU A 119 -15.36 -3.87 2.55
C LEU A 119 -14.31 -2.79 2.25
N ASN A 120 -14.73 -1.69 1.60
CA ASN A 120 -13.84 -0.58 1.28
C ASN A 120 -13.34 0.17 2.52
N LEU A 121 -14.17 0.34 3.55
CA LEU A 121 -13.77 0.91 4.84
C LEU A 121 -12.69 0.06 5.50
N LYS A 122 -12.90 -1.26 5.61
CA LYS A 122 -11.89 -2.19 6.18
C LYS A 122 -10.58 -2.17 5.39
N SER A 123 -10.66 -2.12 4.05
CA SER A 123 -9.47 -1.95 3.20
C SER A 123 -8.78 -0.62 3.47
N LEU A 124 -9.55 0.46 3.59
CA LEU A 124 -9.04 1.80 3.79
C LEU A 124 -8.35 1.95 5.14
N GLU A 125 -8.92 1.42 6.22
CA GLU A 125 -8.31 1.41 7.55
C GLU A 125 -6.93 0.73 7.55
N ARG A 126 -6.80 -0.42 6.86
CA ARG A 126 -5.51 -1.09 6.69
C ARG A 126 -4.51 -0.21 5.94
N ASN A 127 -4.94 0.43 4.85
CA ASN A 127 -4.11 1.33 4.07
C ASN A 127 -3.71 2.59 4.88
N VAL A 128 -4.60 3.10 5.73
CA VAL A 128 -4.34 4.24 6.63
C VAL A 128 -3.21 3.90 7.60
N GLU A 129 -3.29 2.77 8.27
CA GLU A 129 -2.25 2.33 9.20
C GLU A 129 -0.92 2.04 8.49
N GLU A 130 -0.94 1.42 7.31
CA GLU A 130 0.25 1.22 6.50
C GLU A 130 0.88 2.56 6.05
N LEU A 131 0.07 3.50 5.55
CA LEU A 131 0.56 4.81 5.11
C LEU A 131 1.15 5.62 6.26
N LYS A 132 0.57 5.58 7.47
CA LYS A 132 1.13 6.23 8.66
C LYS A 132 2.55 5.75 8.95
N LYS A 133 2.78 4.43 8.88
CA LYS A 133 4.11 3.83 9.11
C LYS A 133 5.11 4.25 8.04
N TRP A 134 4.73 4.17 6.76
CA TRP A 134 5.60 4.59 5.66
C TRP A 134 5.91 6.08 5.70
N ARG A 135 4.91 6.92 5.97
CA ARG A 135 5.08 8.37 6.11
C ARG A 135 6.11 8.72 7.17
N ALA A 136 6.10 8.04 8.32
CA ALA A 136 7.04 8.30 9.41
C ALA A 136 8.51 8.15 8.95
N LEU A 137 8.80 7.11 8.15
CA LEU A 137 10.14 6.88 7.59
C LEU A 137 10.60 7.92 6.58
N LEU A 138 9.66 8.67 5.98
CA LEU A 138 9.98 9.67 4.96
C LEU A 138 10.24 11.07 5.52
N LYS A 139 9.94 11.32 6.80
CA LYS A 139 10.06 12.64 7.42
C LYS A 139 11.42 13.27 7.14
N ASP A 140 12.47 12.49 7.34
CA ASP A 140 13.85 12.95 7.18
C ASP A 140 14.41 12.68 5.78
N ILE A 141 13.71 11.94 4.91
CA ILE A 141 14.18 11.59 3.55
C ILE A 141 13.63 12.56 2.49
N SER A 142 12.34 12.85 2.55
CA SER A 142 11.65 13.69 1.57
C SER A 142 10.46 14.41 2.21
N GLU A 143 10.65 15.68 2.54
CA GLU A 143 9.61 16.55 3.09
C GLU A 143 8.38 16.60 2.16
N PHE A 144 8.60 16.72 0.86
CA PHE A 144 7.52 16.74 -0.13
C PHE A 144 6.62 15.50 -0.03
N LYS A 145 7.20 14.29 0.02
CA LYS A 145 6.43 13.05 0.11
C LYS A 145 5.81 12.83 1.48
N TYR A 146 6.47 13.29 2.54
CA TYR A 146 5.88 13.33 3.88
C TYR A 146 4.61 14.19 3.92
N VAL A 147 4.63 15.37 3.28
CA VAL A 147 3.48 16.29 3.21
C VAL A 147 2.36 15.69 2.35
N GLU A 148 2.67 15.11 1.18
CA GLU A 148 1.67 14.44 0.34
C GLU A 148 0.94 13.31 1.10
N ALA A 149 1.68 12.45 1.79
CA ALA A 149 1.10 11.39 2.62
C ALA A 149 0.29 11.94 3.79
N SER A 150 0.70 13.05 4.40
CA SER A 150 -0.07 13.72 5.46
C SER A 150 -1.39 14.28 4.94
N ARG A 151 -1.39 14.91 3.75
CA ARG A 151 -2.61 15.41 3.11
C ARG A 151 -3.60 14.30 2.79
N ALA A 152 -3.13 13.14 2.35
CA ALA A 152 -3.98 11.97 2.12
C ALA A 152 -4.65 11.48 3.44
N LEU A 153 -3.90 11.45 4.54
CA LEU A 153 -4.43 11.13 5.86
C LEU A 153 -5.46 12.16 6.35
N GLU A 154 -5.21 13.45 6.12
CA GLU A 154 -6.19 14.50 6.45
C GLU A 154 -7.48 14.36 5.63
N LYS A 155 -7.40 13.97 4.35
CA LYS A 155 -8.60 13.69 3.53
C LYS A 155 -9.43 12.56 4.13
N TYR A 156 -8.78 11.50 4.62
CA TYR A 156 -9.47 10.43 5.33
C TYR A 156 -10.17 10.92 6.60
N GLU A 157 -9.49 11.72 7.43
CA GLU A 157 -10.11 12.28 8.64
C GLU A 157 -11.31 13.17 8.32
N ARG A 158 -11.23 13.96 7.23
CA ARG A 158 -12.37 14.76 6.75
C ARG A 158 -13.52 13.87 6.30
N LEU A 159 -13.26 12.81 5.55
CA LEU A 159 -14.28 11.86 5.09
C LEU A 159 -14.99 11.17 6.26
N VAL A 160 -14.24 10.73 7.28
CA VAL A 160 -14.81 10.14 8.50
C VAL A 160 -15.72 11.12 9.22
N ARG A 161 -15.34 12.41 9.29
CA ARG A 161 -16.18 13.45 9.90
C ARG A 161 -17.43 13.79 9.08
N SER A 162 -17.34 13.77 7.75
CA SER A 162 -18.48 14.08 6.86
C SER A 162 -19.38 12.87 6.59
N SER A 163 -18.92 11.65 6.88
CA SER A 163 -19.63 10.39 6.66
C SER A 163 -21.10 10.39 7.13
N PRO A 164 -21.48 10.94 8.29
CA PRO A 164 -22.88 11.00 8.73
C PRO A 164 -23.79 11.84 7.83
N THR A 165 -23.24 12.80 7.08
CA THR A 165 -24.02 13.70 6.22
C THR A 165 -24.18 13.20 4.80
N LEU A 166 -23.24 12.39 4.31
CA LEU A 166 -23.20 11.90 2.94
C LEU A 166 -24.34 10.93 2.62
N SER A 167 -24.69 10.84 1.34
CA SER A 167 -25.50 9.73 0.81
C SER A 167 -24.66 8.46 0.68
N LEU A 168 -25.34 7.33 0.51
CA LEU A 168 -24.70 6.02 0.40
C LEU A 168 -23.87 5.93 -0.90
N GLU A 169 -24.36 6.55 -1.98
CA GLU A 169 -23.65 6.68 -3.27
C GLU A 169 -22.38 7.52 -3.16
N GLU A 170 -22.47 8.69 -2.55
CA GLU A 170 -21.32 9.59 -2.37
C GLU A 170 -20.24 8.94 -1.51
N LEU A 171 -20.63 8.34 -0.38
CA LEU A 171 -19.67 7.65 0.48
C LEU A 171 -18.97 6.49 -0.25
N ALA A 172 -19.71 5.70 -1.03
CA ALA A 172 -19.12 4.61 -1.81
C ALA A 172 -18.10 5.12 -2.84
N SER A 173 -18.45 6.21 -3.55
CA SER A 173 -17.56 6.85 -4.52
C SER A 173 -16.30 7.43 -3.86
N ASP A 174 -16.47 8.20 -2.80
CA ASP A 174 -15.36 8.85 -2.09
C ASP A 174 -14.40 7.82 -1.48
N LEU A 175 -14.93 6.72 -0.92
CA LEU A 175 -14.12 5.63 -0.39
C LEU A 175 -13.32 4.92 -1.48
N ALA A 176 -13.88 4.73 -2.67
CA ALA A 176 -13.18 4.09 -3.79
C ALA A 176 -12.01 4.97 -4.25
N ILE A 177 -12.27 6.26 -4.50
CA ILE A 177 -11.26 7.25 -4.89
C ILE A 177 -10.14 7.32 -3.85
N LEU A 178 -10.52 7.41 -2.57
CA LEU A 178 -9.56 7.54 -1.49
C LEU A 178 -8.73 6.26 -1.32
N ASN A 179 -9.33 5.07 -1.43
CA ASN A 179 -8.56 3.82 -1.39
C ASN A 179 -7.50 3.76 -2.49
N ASP A 180 -7.83 4.16 -3.72
CA ASP A 180 -6.89 4.18 -4.82
C ASP A 180 -5.78 5.23 -4.61
N GLU A 181 -6.13 6.40 -4.08
CA GLU A 181 -5.15 7.41 -3.68
C GLU A 181 -4.18 6.85 -2.61
N PHE A 182 -4.69 6.18 -1.58
CA PHE A 182 -3.86 5.60 -0.52
C PHE A 182 -2.92 4.50 -1.05
N ARG A 183 -3.42 3.60 -1.90
CA ARG A 183 -2.58 2.56 -2.53
C ARG A 183 -1.46 3.17 -3.35
N TYR A 184 -1.76 4.23 -4.12
CA TYR A 184 -0.78 4.97 -4.89
C TYR A 184 0.27 5.64 -3.98
N GLN A 185 -0.18 6.30 -2.90
CA GLN A 185 0.72 6.95 -1.96
C GLN A 185 1.63 5.96 -1.23
N ILE A 186 1.11 4.82 -0.77
CA ILE A 186 1.90 3.74 -0.16
C ILE A 186 2.99 3.25 -1.12
N ARG A 187 2.63 2.98 -2.38
CA ARG A 187 3.59 2.54 -3.40
C ARG A 187 4.68 3.59 -3.62
N THR A 188 4.30 4.86 -3.70
CA THR A 188 5.24 5.97 -3.89
C THR A 188 6.18 6.09 -2.69
N CYS A 189 5.66 5.97 -1.47
CA CYS A 189 6.47 6.02 -0.25
C CYS A 189 7.50 4.88 -0.19
N LYS A 190 7.06 3.64 -0.51
CA LYS A 190 7.93 2.48 -0.63
C LYS A 190 9.08 2.73 -1.60
N ASN A 191 8.75 3.21 -2.80
CA ASN A 191 9.75 3.48 -3.84
C ASN A 191 10.80 4.49 -3.39
N VAL A 192 10.38 5.59 -2.75
CA VAL A 192 11.30 6.64 -2.27
C VAL A 192 12.19 6.11 -1.16
N PHE A 193 11.63 5.40 -0.18
CA PHE A 193 12.39 4.81 0.91
C PHE A 193 13.42 3.80 0.38
N PHE A 194 13.01 2.84 -0.46
CA PHE A 194 13.93 1.82 -0.97
C PHE A 194 14.97 2.39 -1.94
N LYS A 195 14.64 3.43 -2.70
CA LYS A 195 15.62 4.16 -3.49
C LYS A 195 16.69 4.78 -2.58
N LYS A 196 16.27 5.47 -1.51
CA LYS A 196 17.23 6.05 -0.56
C LYS A 196 18.05 4.99 0.15
N LEU A 197 17.44 3.89 0.59
CA LEU A 197 18.13 2.76 1.21
C LEU A 197 19.22 2.21 0.30
N LYS A 198 18.94 2.08 -1.00
CA LYS A 198 19.92 1.67 -2.01
C LYS A 198 21.06 2.67 -2.11
N GLU A 199 20.78 3.96 -2.21
CA GLU A 199 21.82 5.00 -2.24
C GLU A 199 22.77 4.92 -1.03
N VAL A 200 22.22 4.70 0.18
CA VAL A 200 23.04 4.55 1.40
C VAL A 200 23.88 3.27 1.36
N ARG A 201 23.35 2.17 0.83
CA ARG A 201 24.11 0.92 0.65
C ARG A 201 25.23 1.05 -0.38
N ASP A 202 24.97 1.72 -1.50
CA ASP A 202 25.96 1.93 -2.56
C ASP A 202 27.14 2.78 -2.03
N GLU A 203 26.85 3.78 -1.19
CA GLU A 203 27.88 4.57 -0.49
C GLU A 203 28.63 3.73 0.55
N LEU A 204 27.92 2.93 1.37
CA LEU A 204 28.54 2.03 2.34
C LEU A 204 29.52 1.07 1.66
N GLU A 205 29.12 0.43 0.56
CA GLU A 205 29.98 -0.49 -0.18
C GLU A 205 31.24 0.23 -0.71
N SER A 206 31.07 1.46 -1.20
CA SER A 206 32.17 2.31 -1.66
C SER A 206 33.13 2.66 -0.51
N THR A 207 32.61 3.01 0.67
CA THR A 207 33.41 3.28 1.87
C THR A 207 34.09 2.03 2.40
N VAL A 208 33.48 0.85 2.34
CA VAL A 208 34.11 -0.43 2.71
C VAL A 208 35.27 -0.77 1.77
N LYS A 209 35.15 -0.48 0.47
CA LYS A 209 36.28 -0.61 -0.49
C LYS A 209 37.41 0.38 -0.19
N LEU A 210 37.10 1.56 0.35
CA LEU A 210 38.12 2.50 0.83
C LEU A 210 38.76 2.02 2.14
N LEU A 211 37.98 1.45 3.05
CA LEU A 211 38.45 0.89 4.30
C LEU A 211 39.49 -0.22 4.06
N SER A 212 39.25 -1.11 3.11
CA SER A 212 40.22 -2.16 2.79
C SER A 212 41.55 -1.57 2.32
N LYS A 213 41.52 -0.52 1.48
CA LYS A 213 42.73 0.20 1.05
C LYS A 213 43.42 0.90 2.22
N ALA A 214 42.66 1.63 3.03
CA ALA A 214 43.18 2.34 4.18
C ALA A 214 43.82 1.38 5.19
N ARG A 215 43.25 0.19 5.43
CA ARG A 215 43.85 -0.85 6.28
C ARG A 215 45.25 -1.27 5.86
N HIS A 216 45.51 -1.34 4.55
CA HIS A 216 46.83 -1.69 4.03
C HIS A 216 47.84 -0.53 4.10
N LEU A 217 47.34 0.72 4.06
CA LEU A 217 48.16 1.94 4.03
C LEU A 217 48.36 2.58 5.42
N ALA A 218 47.52 2.23 6.40
CA ALA A 218 47.49 2.85 7.71
C ALA A 218 48.76 2.58 8.52
N LEU A 219 49.29 3.63 9.14
CA LEU A 219 50.39 3.55 10.10
C LEU A 219 49.95 2.84 11.39
N MET A 220 50.89 2.37 12.20
CA MET A 220 50.61 1.66 13.45
C MET A 220 49.72 2.48 14.39
N GLU A 221 49.92 3.80 14.44
CA GLU A 221 49.16 4.73 15.29
C GLU A 221 47.70 4.90 14.82
N GLU A 222 47.41 4.67 13.54
CA GLU A 222 46.09 4.87 12.94
C GLU A 222 45.26 3.57 12.86
N LYS A 223 45.86 2.39 13.08
CA LYS A 223 45.18 1.09 12.99
C LYS A 223 43.97 0.97 13.91
N SER A 224 44.08 1.44 15.16
CA SER A 224 42.96 1.42 16.12
C SER A 224 41.76 2.22 15.62
N ARG A 225 42.01 3.35 14.94
CA ARG A 225 40.95 4.20 14.37
C ARG A 225 40.32 3.55 13.15
N VAL A 226 41.12 2.94 12.28
CA VAL A 226 40.62 2.19 11.12
C VAL A 226 39.76 0.99 11.53
N ASP A 227 40.14 0.29 12.60
CA ASP A 227 39.35 -0.83 13.12
C ASP A 227 38.04 -0.36 13.77
N SER A 228 38.04 0.75 14.51
CA SER A 228 36.82 1.36 15.02
C SER A 228 35.85 1.74 13.89
N ILE A 229 36.34 2.36 12.81
CA ILE A 229 35.52 2.66 11.63
C ILE A 229 34.97 1.36 11.03
N SER A 230 35.78 0.30 10.96
CA SER A 230 35.30 -1.00 10.45
C SER A 230 34.17 -1.59 11.28
N GLU A 231 34.19 -1.46 12.60
CA GLU A 231 33.12 -1.97 13.46
C GLU A 231 31.83 -1.18 13.25
N LYS A 232 31.93 0.15 13.19
CA LYS A 232 30.77 1.02 12.92
C LYS A 232 30.16 0.76 11.55
N LEU A 233 30.96 0.61 10.49
CA LEU A 233 30.44 0.28 9.15
C LEU A 233 29.73 -1.09 9.14
N LYS A 234 30.21 -2.08 9.91
CA LYS A 234 29.51 -3.37 10.07
C LYS A 234 28.18 -3.23 10.83
N GLU A 235 28.12 -2.37 11.83
CA GLU A 235 26.87 -2.07 12.55
C GLU A 235 25.85 -1.39 11.64
N ILE A 236 26.29 -0.41 10.84
CA ILE A 236 25.47 0.25 9.82
C ILE A 236 24.95 -0.77 8.80
N ASP A 237 25.79 -1.67 8.30
CA ASP A 237 25.39 -2.74 7.37
C ASP A 237 24.25 -3.61 7.95
N LYS A 238 24.40 -4.07 9.20
CA LYS A 238 23.37 -4.83 9.91
C LYS A 238 22.07 -4.04 10.06
N ASN A 239 22.15 -2.75 10.40
CA ASN A 239 20.99 -1.88 10.53
C ASN A 239 20.26 -1.71 9.19
N LEU A 240 21.00 -1.53 8.08
CA LEU A 240 20.43 -1.44 6.73
C LEU A 240 19.84 -2.78 6.25
N GLU A 241 20.40 -3.92 6.66
CA GLU A 241 19.82 -5.23 6.39
C GLU A 241 18.52 -5.46 7.17
N TYR A 242 18.52 -5.09 8.44
CA TYR A 242 17.35 -5.18 9.30
C TYR A 242 16.22 -4.27 8.80
N ALA A 243 16.54 -3.05 8.36
CA ALA A 243 15.58 -2.13 7.77
C ALA A 243 14.96 -2.68 6.48
N LEU A 244 15.75 -3.32 5.61
CA LEU A 244 15.25 -3.94 4.37
C LEU A 244 14.20 -5.02 4.66
N LYS A 245 14.42 -5.84 5.71
CA LYS A 245 13.55 -6.96 6.07
C LYS A 245 12.30 -6.54 6.83
N ASN A 246 12.39 -5.49 7.65
CA ASN A 246 11.34 -5.13 8.62
C ASN A 246 10.56 -3.85 8.26
N ALA A 247 10.88 -3.15 7.17
CA ALA A 247 10.13 -1.98 6.75
C ALA A 247 8.63 -2.31 6.50
N PRO A 248 7.68 -1.44 6.90
CA PRO A 248 7.88 -0.12 7.52
C PRO A 248 7.89 -0.14 9.06
N ASN A 249 7.99 -1.30 9.71
CA ASN A 249 7.86 -1.43 11.16
C ASN A 249 9.14 -1.09 11.94
N TYR A 250 10.26 -0.82 11.25
CA TYR A 250 11.52 -0.42 11.85
C TYR A 250 11.85 1.03 11.50
N GLN A 251 11.99 1.87 12.52
CA GLN A 251 12.35 3.29 12.37
C GLN A 251 13.87 3.42 12.20
N ILE A 252 14.29 4.09 11.14
CA ILE A 252 15.70 4.30 10.80
C ILE A 252 15.86 5.63 10.09
N ASN A 253 16.85 6.43 10.49
CA ASN A 253 17.19 7.67 9.81
C ASN A 253 18.27 7.43 8.75
N LEU A 254 17.84 7.20 7.51
CA LEU A 254 18.76 6.93 6.41
C LEU A 254 19.67 8.12 6.06
N ASN A 255 19.24 9.35 6.36
CA ASN A 255 20.05 10.54 6.08
C ASN A 255 21.17 10.74 7.11
N GLU A 256 20.93 10.41 8.38
CA GLU A 256 21.99 10.38 9.39
C GLU A 256 23.02 9.31 9.07
N LEU A 257 22.59 8.09 8.76
CA LEU A 257 23.51 7.01 8.38
C LEU A 257 24.34 7.37 7.14
N TYR A 258 23.72 8.01 6.15
CA TYR A 258 24.45 8.48 4.97
C TYR A 258 25.55 9.48 5.34
N LYS A 259 25.26 10.46 6.20
CA LYS A 259 26.24 11.44 6.67
C LYS A 259 27.41 10.75 7.39
N GLU A 260 27.11 9.85 8.31
CA GLU A 260 28.14 9.08 9.03
C GLU A 260 29.04 8.29 8.07
N ILE A 261 28.46 7.61 7.08
CA ILE A 261 29.22 6.85 6.07
C ILE A 261 30.15 7.77 5.28
N VAL A 262 29.66 8.95 4.87
CA VAL A 262 30.47 9.94 4.13
C VAL A 262 31.61 10.46 5.00
N GLU A 263 31.35 10.80 6.26
CA GLU A 263 32.37 11.23 7.22
C GLU A 263 33.46 10.17 7.41
N TYR A 264 33.08 8.91 7.59
CA TYR A 264 34.03 7.79 7.63
C TYR A 264 34.81 7.65 6.32
N GLY A 265 34.15 7.83 5.18
CA GLY A 265 34.81 7.82 3.87
C GLY A 265 35.86 8.91 3.72
N GLU A 266 35.59 10.13 4.21
CA GLU A 266 36.56 11.22 4.23
C GLU A 266 37.73 10.96 5.17
N GLU A 267 37.48 10.41 6.37
CA GLU A 267 38.54 10.02 7.29
C GLU A 267 39.47 8.96 6.67
N LEU A 268 38.90 7.93 6.04
CA LEU A 268 39.67 6.88 5.37
C LEU A 268 40.47 7.40 4.18
N LYS A 269 39.92 8.37 3.43
CA LYS A 269 40.66 9.07 2.37
C LYS A 269 41.85 9.85 2.92
N LYS A 270 41.68 10.55 4.05
CA LYS A 270 42.77 11.30 4.72
C LYS A 270 43.88 10.36 5.20
N ILE A 271 43.53 9.21 5.77
CA ILE A 271 44.50 8.17 6.18
C ILE A 271 45.26 7.65 4.95
N SER A 272 44.53 7.36 3.87
CA SER A 272 45.14 6.86 2.63
C SER A 272 46.04 7.90 1.96
N SER A 273 45.67 9.18 1.95
CA SER A 273 46.43 10.25 1.27
C SER A 273 47.62 10.77 2.08
N LYS A 274 47.57 10.76 3.41
CA LYS A 274 48.72 11.12 4.27
C LYS A 274 49.88 10.13 4.17
N SER A 275 49.62 8.92 3.66
CA SER A 275 50.57 7.81 3.71
C SER A 275 51.56 7.71 2.53
N LEU A 276 51.34 8.43 1.42
CA LEU A 276 52.15 8.28 0.20
C LEU A 276 52.44 9.63 -0.49
N SER A 277 53.72 9.94 -0.73
CA SER A 277 54.10 11.08 -1.59
C SER A 277 53.79 10.81 -3.07
N GLU A 278 53.76 11.85 -3.93
CA GLU A 278 53.59 11.68 -5.38
C GLU A 278 54.64 10.74 -5.99
N GLU A 279 55.88 10.83 -5.50
CA GLU A 279 57.00 9.97 -5.90
C GLU A 279 56.73 8.51 -5.49
N GLU A 280 56.23 8.29 -4.27
CA GLU A 280 55.88 6.96 -3.76
C GLU A 280 54.72 6.34 -4.57
N LEU A 281 53.73 7.15 -4.97
CA LEU A 281 52.60 6.71 -5.82
C LEU A 281 53.04 6.32 -7.22
N GLU A 282 53.92 7.10 -7.85
CA GLU A 282 54.34 6.85 -9.23
C GLU A 282 55.25 5.61 -9.31
N VAL A 283 56.13 5.42 -8.32
CA VAL A 283 56.90 4.18 -8.16
C VAL A 283 55.99 2.97 -7.92
N LEU A 284 54.97 3.10 -7.07
CA LEU A 284 54.00 2.03 -6.81
C LEU A 284 53.22 1.61 -8.06
N LYS A 285 52.77 2.58 -8.89
CA LYS A 285 52.09 2.29 -10.17
C LYS A 285 52.97 1.47 -11.11
N GLN A 286 54.23 1.85 -11.29
CA GLN A 286 55.14 1.12 -12.17
C GLN A 286 55.50 -0.25 -11.60
N PHE A 287 55.62 -0.37 -10.27
CA PHE A 287 55.79 -1.66 -9.59
C PHE A 287 54.60 -2.61 -9.86
N HIS A 288 53.36 -2.12 -9.75
CA HIS A 288 52.16 -2.93 -10.04
C HIS A 288 52.07 -3.36 -11.52
N ARG A 289 52.45 -2.49 -12.45
CA ARG A 289 52.52 -2.83 -13.88
C ARG A 289 53.53 -3.95 -14.14
N LEU A 290 54.70 -3.86 -13.53
CA LEU A 290 55.71 -4.91 -13.62
C LEU A 290 55.21 -6.21 -12.98
N ALA A 291 54.65 -6.15 -11.76
CA ALA A 291 54.11 -7.32 -11.07
C ALA A 291 53.01 -8.02 -11.89
N SER A 292 52.14 -7.25 -12.55
CA SER A 292 51.09 -7.79 -13.42
C SER A 292 51.66 -8.48 -14.67
N ALA A 293 52.76 -7.97 -15.24
CA ALA A 293 53.40 -8.54 -16.42
C ALA A 293 54.17 -9.84 -16.13
N TYR A 294 54.77 -9.96 -14.94
CA TYR A 294 55.58 -11.12 -14.55
C TYR A 294 54.84 -12.15 -13.69
N GLY A 295 53.68 -11.80 -13.14
CA GLY A 295 52.86 -12.69 -12.31
C GLY A 295 53.62 -13.19 -11.08
N SER A 296 53.59 -14.51 -10.85
CA SER A 296 54.24 -15.18 -9.71
C SER A 296 55.70 -15.61 -9.96
N LYS A 297 56.33 -15.14 -11.04
CA LYS A 297 57.74 -15.45 -11.35
C LYS A 297 58.68 -14.67 -10.43
N THR A 298 59.74 -15.33 -9.96
CA THR A 298 60.83 -14.67 -9.23
C THR A 298 61.66 -13.82 -10.19
N VAL A 299 61.81 -12.53 -9.86
CA VAL A 299 62.59 -11.57 -10.66
C VAL A 299 63.75 -11.04 -9.81
N GLN A 300 64.90 -10.78 -10.46
CA GLN A 300 66.05 -10.18 -9.79
C GLN A 300 65.74 -8.74 -9.37
N PHE A 301 66.10 -8.39 -8.13
CA PHE A 301 65.76 -7.09 -7.54
C PHE A 301 66.32 -5.90 -8.34
N TYR A 302 67.56 -5.97 -8.82
CA TYR A 302 68.15 -4.88 -9.60
C TYR A 302 67.36 -4.59 -10.89
N GLY A 303 66.83 -5.64 -11.55
CA GLY A 303 66.01 -5.49 -12.76
C GLY A 303 64.67 -4.81 -12.51
N VAL A 304 64.07 -5.03 -11.33
CA VAL A 304 62.84 -4.34 -10.89
C VAL A 304 63.13 -2.85 -10.68
N VAL A 305 64.23 -2.53 -10.01
CA VAL A 305 64.64 -1.14 -9.70
C VAL A 305 64.97 -0.37 -10.98
N GLU A 306 65.77 -0.94 -11.88
CA GLU A 306 66.14 -0.30 -13.16
C GLU A 306 64.92 -0.05 -14.05
N TYR A 307 63.99 -1.00 -14.11
CA TYR A 307 62.76 -0.85 -14.89
C TYR A 307 61.94 0.35 -14.40
N ILE A 308 61.75 0.45 -13.08
CA ILE A 308 60.97 1.51 -12.47
C ILE A 308 61.68 2.86 -12.65
N SER A 309 63.00 2.92 -12.38
CA SER A 309 63.81 4.13 -12.56
C SER A 309 63.75 4.69 -13.98
N ARG A 310 63.86 3.84 -15.02
CA ARG A 310 63.74 4.27 -16.43
C ARG A 310 62.34 4.80 -16.79
N ARG A 311 61.29 4.36 -16.09
CA ARG A 311 59.90 4.71 -16.40
C ARG A 311 59.39 5.91 -15.61
N THR A 312 59.88 6.11 -14.40
CA THR A 312 59.51 7.26 -13.55
C THR A 312 60.48 8.43 -13.71
N GLY A 313 61.69 8.20 -14.23
CA GLY A 313 62.75 9.21 -14.32
C GLY A 313 63.46 9.47 -12.99
N TYR A 314 63.12 8.73 -11.93
CA TYR A 314 63.75 8.86 -10.61
C TYR A 314 65.09 8.12 -10.55
N PRO A 315 66.09 8.64 -9.82
CA PRO A 315 67.36 7.95 -9.59
C PRO A 315 67.16 6.56 -8.97
N ILE A 316 68.03 5.61 -9.33
CA ILE A 316 68.00 4.22 -8.84
C ILE A 316 67.96 4.18 -7.30
N GLU A 317 68.75 5.03 -6.66
CA GLU A 317 68.86 5.12 -5.19
C GLU A 317 67.54 5.54 -4.53
N ASP A 318 66.83 6.49 -5.14
CA ASP A 318 65.56 6.97 -4.62
C ASP A 318 64.44 5.95 -4.85
N VAL A 319 64.45 5.27 -6.00
CA VAL A 319 63.55 4.14 -6.27
C VAL A 319 63.78 3.02 -5.25
N GLN A 320 65.03 2.67 -4.91
CA GLN A 320 65.32 1.68 -3.89
C GLN A 320 64.81 2.11 -2.50
N LYS A 321 65.05 3.36 -2.11
CA LYS A 321 64.55 3.91 -0.83
C LYS A 321 63.03 3.89 -0.77
N ILE A 322 62.36 4.25 -1.87
CA ILE A 322 60.90 4.25 -1.97
C ILE A 322 60.39 2.81 -1.91
N LEU A 323 60.93 1.88 -2.68
CA LEU A 323 60.55 0.45 -2.63
C LEU A 323 60.76 -0.14 -1.23
N TYR A 324 61.85 0.23 -0.55
CA TYR A 324 62.08 -0.15 0.83
C TYR A 324 61.04 0.45 1.78
N LYS A 325 60.71 1.74 1.66
CA LYS A 325 59.64 2.38 2.45
C LYS A 325 58.29 1.72 2.21
N LEU A 326 57.94 1.45 0.95
CA LEU A 326 56.70 0.77 0.56
C LEU A 326 56.64 -0.66 1.11
N ASN A 327 57.75 -1.40 1.06
CA ASN A 327 57.83 -2.76 1.62
C ASN A 327 57.77 -2.74 3.15
N LYS A 328 58.48 -1.81 3.80
CA LYS A 328 58.44 -1.60 5.26
C LYS A 328 57.04 -1.20 5.74
N ARG A 329 56.28 -0.46 4.92
CA ARG A 329 54.87 -0.11 5.17
C ARG A 329 53.89 -1.24 4.78
N ASN A 330 54.37 -2.42 4.35
CA ASN A 330 53.56 -3.55 3.85
C ASN A 330 52.63 -3.20 2.66
N ILE A 331 52.98 -2.18 1.89
CA ILE A 331 52.23 -1.75 0.70
C ILE A 331 52.59 -2.65 -0.49
N ILE A 332 53.84 -3.09 -0.55
CA ILE A 332 54.35 -4.10 -1.49
C ILE A 332 55.01 -5.22 -0.69
N ASN A 333 55.08 -6.42 -1.25
CA ASN A 333 55.77 -7.55 -0.63
C ASN A 333 57.00 -7.93 -1.45
N LEU A 334 58.18 -7.64 -0.92
CA LEU A 334 59.46 -8.03 -1.51
C LEU A 334 60.04 -9.21 -0.71
N SER A 335 59.79 -10.42 -1.18
CA SER A 335 60.33 -11.65 -0.59
C SER A 335 61.68 -12.01 -1.20
N VAL A 336 62.68 -12.25 -0.36
CA VAL A 336 64.01 -12.74 -0.79
C VAL A 336 64.00 -14.26 -0.81
N LYS A 337 64.38 -14.86 -1.95
CA LYS A 337 64.64 -16.29 -2.03
C LYS A 337 66.13 -16.52 -1.73
N LEU A 338 66.42 -17.12 -0.57
CA LEU A 338 67.76 -17.58 -0.24
C LEU A 338 68.01 -18.87 -1.03
N ALA A 339 69.14 -18.92 -1.74
CA ALA A 339 69.61 -20.07 -2.51
C ALA A 339 70.31 -21.08 -1.60
#